data_AF-A0A967VYY3-F1
#
_entry.id   AF-A0A967VYY3-F1
#
_cell.length_a   1.000
_cell.length_b   1.000
_cell.length_c   1.000
_cell.angle_alpha   90.00
_cell.angle_beta   90.00
_cell.angle_gamma   90.00
#
_symmetry.space_group_name_H-M   'P 1'
#
loop_
_entity.id
_entity.type
_entity.pdbx_description
1 polymer ?
#
loop_
_entity_poly.entity_id
_entity_poly.type
_entity_poly.pdbx_seq_one_letter_code
_entity_poly.pdbx_strand_id
1 'polypeptide(L)'
;MIYQLRNILIAVGIMIMLISGCKKSTTNIETGNDDDRIPRSAYVINNLGQNLSVIKLDSNAVTADALPTGQIPNQILLRDTKAYVVNSGTNDLQVIDLEALSTIQTIDLGSGTNPYNMDFLNDSLAVVSLLLTNEVAIVNLNTAQVEDNISVGSSPEGVLCYQQKIYVANSGFNGSGYDPGKLSVIDVSNPNSFSVDSISTGLNPQHLAMDSQQKVIVACSGNFSNVSGQIDIVDASVDSVIQSIPVNIPITTVAVNTLDKAYLGTFGSGIVVYNLQQGTFERGANNLLPAGGPGIAFDAQNNAYFTDFAADSVHIYSEQHQHLQSYLVGDGPLSIAIYE
;
A
#
# COMPACT_ATOMS: atom_id res chain seq x y z
N MET A 1 -83.13 -30.78 -4.80
CA MET A 1 -84.04 -30.65 -3.65
C MET A 1 -84.03 -29.17 -3.27
N ILE A 2 -85.19 -28.52 -3.45
CA ILE A 2 -85.42 -27.06 -3.44
C ILE A 2 -85.86 -26.63 -2.03
N TYR A 3 -85.33 -25.53 -1.50
CA TYR A 3 -85.96 -24.63 -0.51
C TYR A 3 -85.26 -23.24 -0.63
N GLN A 4 -85.87 -22.24 -1.30
CA GLN A 4 -86.76 -21.18 -0.77
C GLN A 4 -86.06 -20.21 0.23
N LEU A 5 -85.69 -18.98 -0.19
CA LEU A 5 -86.47 -17.72 -0.27
C LEU A 5 -86.50 -16.89 1.04
N ARG A 6 -85.84 -15.71 1.04
CA ARG A 6 -86.52 -14.39 1.23
C ARG A 6 -85.56 -13.19 1.17
N ASN A 7 -85.92 -12.27 0.29
CA ASN A 7 -85.41 -10.90 0.16
C ASN A 7 -85.88 -10.02 1.33
N ILE A 8 -85.05 -9.09 1.79
CA ILE A 8 -85.47 -7.78 2.28
C ILE A 8 -84.54 -6.72 1.66
N LEU A 9 -85.11 -5.89 0.78
CA LEU A 9 -84.54 -4.63 0.33
C LEU A 9 -84.64 -3.61 1.47
N ILE A 10 -83.55 -2.88 1.74
CA ILE A 10 -83.61 -1.53 2.28
C ILE A 10 -82.75 -0.66 1.37
N ALA A 11 -83.40 0.23 0.63
CA ALA A 11 -82.79 1.33 -0.08
C ALA A 11 -82.73 2.55 0.86
N VAL A 12 -81.55 3.12 1.05
CA VAL A 12 -81.39 4.50 1.54
C VAL A 12 -80.38 5.19 0.64
N GLY A 13 -80.78 6.35 0.11
CA GLY A 13 -80.07 7.06 -0.94
C GLY A 13 -78.99 8.02 -0.46
N ILE A 14 -78.12 8.33 -1.43
CA ILE A 14 -77.45 9.61 -1.73
C ILE A 14 -76.58 10.22 -0.62
N MET A 15 -75.27 10.25 -0.86
CA MET A 15 -74.54 11.53 -1.03
C MET A 15 -73.20 11.29 -1.74
N ILE A 16 -73.06 11.85 -2.94
CA ILE A 16 -71.77 11.96 -3.64
C ILE A 16 -71.03 13.13 -2.98
N MET A 17 -69.91 12.84 -2.32
CA MET A 17 -68.85 13.83 -2.09
C MET A 17 -67.63 13.41 -2.90
N LEU A 18 -67.38 14.12 -4.00
CA LEU A 18 -66.09 14.12 -4.69
C LEU A 18 -65.09 14.83 -3.78
N ILE A 19 -64.31 14.07 -3.03
CA ILE A 19 -63.15 14.60 -2.31
C ILE A 19 -61.99 14.59 -3.29
N SER A 20 -61.69 15.76 -3.87
CA SER A 20 -60.41 16.02 -4.54
C SER A 20 -59.29 15.95 -3.50
N GLY A 21 -58.77 14.75 -3.26
CA GLY A 21 -57.55 14.55 -2.50
C GLY A 21 -56.35 14.86 -3.38
N CYS A 22 -55.70 15.99 -3.14
CA CYS A 22 -54.35 16.24 -3.64
C CYS A 22 -53.48 15.01 -3.35
N LYS A 23 -52.85 14.44 -4.39
CA LYS A 23 -51.65 13.63 -4.21
C LYS A 23 -50.63 14.54 -3.52
N LYS A 24 -50.56 14.47 -2.19
CA LYS A 24 -49.39 14.91 -1.48
C LYS A 24 -48.29 13.98 -1.98
N SER A 25 -47.38 14.52 -2.78
CA SER A 25 -46.08 13.88 -2.97
C SER A 25 -45.55 13.66 -1.56
N THR A 26 -45.65 12.43 -1.07
CA THR A 26 -44.72 11.97 -0.07
C THR A 26 -43.42 11.98 -0.82
N THR A 27 -42.68 13.07 -0.71
CA THR A 27 -41.23 13.00 -0.65
C THR A 27 -40.99 11.92 0.39
N ASN A 28 -40.74 10.69 -0.09
CA ASN A 28 -39.83 9.83 0.61
C ASN A 28 -38.62 10.73 0.78
N ILE A 29 -38.41 11.22 2.00
CA ILE A 29 -37.05 11.46 2.42
C ILE A 29 -36.49 10.03 2.36
N GLU A 30 -35.92 9.70 1.20
CA GLU A 30 -34.81 8.76 1.18
C GLU A 30 -33.91 9.29 2.27
N THR A 31 -33.95 8.61 3.42
CA THR A 31 -32.83 8.65 4.35
C THR A 31 -31.65 8.39 3.44
N GLY A 32 -30.83 9.41 3.17
CA GLY A 32 -29.62 9.25 2.41
C GLY A 32 -28.94 8.00 2.96
N ASN A 33 -28.54 7.09 2.08
CA ASN A 33 -27.75 5.94 2.51
C ASN A 33 -26.65 6.47 3.42
N ASP A 34 -26.52 5.90 4.61
CA ASP A 34 -25.39 6.14 5.53
C ASP A 34 -24.05 5.61 4.94
N ASP A 35 -23.92 5.54 3.61
CA ASP A 35 -22.87 4.82 2.90
C ASP A 35 -22.27 5.65 1.74
N ASP A 36 -22.13 6.96 1.94
CA ASP A 36 -21.23 7.82 1.12
C ASP A 36 -19.78 7.76 1.63
N ARG A 37 -19.48 6.88 2.61
CA ARG A 37 -18.12 6.68 3.13
C ARG A 37 -17.53 5.43 2.48
N ILE A 38 -16.32 5.54 1.96
CA ILE A 38 -15.53 4.37 1.53
C ILE A 38 -15.42 3.40 2.71
N PRO A 39 -15.90 2.15 2.59
CA PRO A 39 -15.85 1.19 3.68
C PRO A 39 -14.41 0.89 4.10
N ARG A 40 -14.20 0.59 5.38
CA ARG A 40 -12.92 0.13 5.90
C ARG A 40 -12.45 -1.10 5.12
N SER A 41 -11.35 -0.95 4.40
CA SER A 41 -10.94 -1.94 3.37
C SER A 41 -9.43 -2.12 3.30
N ALA A 42 -9.00 -3.32 2.94
CA ALA A 42 -7.65 -3.58 2.45
C ALA A 42 -7.64 -3.66 0.93
N TYR A 43 -6.70 -2.94 0.31
CA TYR A 43 -6.47 -2.88 -1.12
C TYR A 43 -5.16 -3.60 -1.44
N VAL A 44 -5.23 -4.66 -2.24
CA VAL A 44 -4.09 -5.56 -2.52
C VAL A 44 -3.81 -5.59 -4.00
N ILE A 45 -2.61 -5.19 -4.40
CA ILE A 45 -2.20 -5.35 -5.80
C ILE A 45 -1.63 -6.74 -6.04
N ASN A 46 -2.10 -7.38 -7.10
CA ASN A 46 -1.76 -8.73 -7.49
C ASN A 46 -0.86 -8.63 -8.71
N ASN A 47 0.43 -8.91 -8.53
CA ASN A 47 1.45 -8.68 -9.54
C ASN A 47 1.27 -9.59 -10.76
N LEU A 48 1.04 -10.88 -10.52
CA LEU A 48 0.81 -11.85 -11.59
C LEU A 48 -0.58 -11.68 -12.21
N GLY A 49 -1.59 -11.39 -11.38
CA GLY A 49 -2.96 -11.14 -11.81
C GLY A 49 -3.17 -9.80 -12.53
N GLN A 50 -2.26 -8.84 -12.38
CA GLN A 50 -2.36 -7.47 -12.91
C GLN A 50 -3.69 -6.80 -12.57
N ASN A 51 -4.10 -6.95 -11.31
CA ASN A 51 -5.36 -6.41 -10.80
C ASN A 51 -5.26 -6.04 -9.32
N LEU A 52 -6.31 -5.38 -8.85
CA LEU A 52 -6.52 -4.97 -7.48
C LEU A 52 -7.59 -5.87 -6.84
N SER A 53 -7.26 -6.49 -5.72
CA SER A 53 -8.26 -7.07 -4.82
C SER A 53 -8.70 -6.06 -3.77
N VAL A 54 -9.96 -6.14 -3.36
CA VAL A 54 -10.54 -5.35 -2.26
C VAL A 54 -11.11 -6.31 -1.21
N ILE A 55 -10.68 -6.14 0.03
CA ILE A 55 -11.20 -6.87 1.20
C ILE A 55 -11.92 -5.86 2.08
N LYS A 56 -13.25 -5.96 2.20
CA LYS A 56 -14.05 -5.14 3.11
C LYS A 56 -13.93 -5.71 4.53
N LEU A 57 -13.15 -5.04 5.40
CA LEU A 57 -12.68 -5.59 6.67
C LEU A 57 -13.79 -5.80 7.71
N ASP A 58 -14.86 -5.00 7.68
CA ASP A 58 -15.97 -5.15 8.64
C ASP A 58 -16.92 -6.30 8.28
N SER A 59 -16.99 -6.66 6.99
CA SER A 59 -17.89 -7.70 6.48
C SER A 59 -17.18 -8.98 6.05
N ASN A 60 -15.84 -8.97 6.04
CA ASN A 60 -14.99 -10.03 5.51
C ASN A 60 -15.24 -10.38 4.04
N ALA A 61 -15.89 -9.49 3.28
CA ALA A 61 -16.18 -9.70 1.87
C ALA A 61 -14.94 -9.40 1.01
N VAL A 62 -14.62 -10.31 0.08
CA VAL A 62 -13.47 -10.18 -0.82
C VAL A 62 -13.93 -10.11 -2.27
N THR A 63 -13.39 -9.16 -3.01
CA THR A 63 -13.45 -9.08 -4.47
C THR A 63 -12.01 -9.19 -4.98
N ALA A 64 -11.63 -10.35 -5.51
CA ALA A 64 -10.24 -10.64 -5.87
C ALA A 64 -9.76 -9.90 -7.14
N ASP A 65 -10.68 -9.49 -8.01
CA ASP A 65 -10.46 -8.90 -9.33
C ASP A 65 -11.22 -7.57 -9.50
N ALA A 66 -11.21 -6.75 -8.47
CA ALA A 66 -12.09 -5.59 -8.36
C ALA A 66 -11.82 -4.52 -9.43
N LEU A 67 -10.56 -4.34 -9.82
CA LEU A 67 -10.15 -3.40 -10.87
C LEU A 67 -8.84 -3.84 -11.54
N PRO A 68 -8.68 -3.75 -12.87
CA PRO A 68 -7.38 -3.99 -13.51
C PRO A 68 -6.36 -2.90 -13.14
N THR A 69 -5.09 -3.31 -13.04
CA THR A 69 -3.95 -2.38 -12.91
C THR A 69 -3.23 -2.23 -14.25
N GLY A 70 -2.14 -1.45 -14.27
CA GLY A 70 -1.10 -1.59 -15.29
C GLY A 70 -0.35 -2.92 -15.15
N GLN A 71 0.66 -3.12 -16.00
CA GLN A 71 1.45 -4.36 -16.03
C GLN A 71 2.51 -4.35 -14.93
N ILE A 72 2.71 -5.50 -14.28
CA ILE A 72 3.71 -5.71 -13.22
C ILE A 72 3.56 -4.61 -12.14
N PRO A 73 2.41 -4.52 -11.45
CA PRO A 73 2.23 -3.57 -10.37
C PRO A 73 3.16 -3.92 -9.19
N ASN A 74 3.92 -2.95 -8.71
CA ASN A 74 4.96 -3.14 -7.69
C ASN A 74 4.55 -2.63 -6.29
N GLN A 75 3.86 -1.49 -6.22
CA GLN A 75 3.45 -0.88 -4.96
C GLN A 75 2.09 -0.22 -5.06
N ILE A 76 1.33 -0.23 -3.96
CA ILE A 76 0.15 0.60 -3.75
C ILE A 76 0.34 1.49 -2.52
N LEU A 77 0.04 2.78 -2.64
CA LEU A 77 -0.10 3.71 -1.51
C LEU A 77 -1.46 4.42 -1.59
N LEU A 78 -1.99 4.79 -0.43
CA LEU A 78 -3.25 5.53 -0.32
C LEU A 78 -2.99 6.95 0.15
N ARG A 79 -3.78 7.89 -0.35
CA ARG A 79 -3.92 9.23 0.20
C ARG A 79 -5.33 9.74 -0.06
N ASP A 80 -5.96 10.23 0.99
CA ASP A 80 -7.37 10.61 0.98
C ASP A 80 -8.21 9.49 0.34
N THR A 81 -9.06 9.81 -0.63
CA THR A 81 -9.93 8.84 -1.32
C THR A 81 -9.27 8.21 -2.56
N LYS A 82 -7.93 8.24 -2.66
CA LYS A 82 -7.20 7.75 -3.84
C LYS A 82 -6.20 6.66 -3.49
N ALA A 83 -6.08 5.69 -4.39
CA ALA A 83 -4.96 4.76 -4.46
C ALA A 83 -4.03 5.12 -5.60
N TYR A 84 -2.73 4.92 -5.38
CA TYR A 84 -1.65 5.19 -6.32
C TYR A 84 -0.89 3.88 -6.52
N VAL A 85 -0.92 3.35 -7.74
CA VAL A 85 -0.31 2.06 -8.09
C VAL A 85 0.86 2.31 -9.04
N VAL A 86 2.05 1.90 -8.61
CA VAL A 86 3.27 1.97 -9.42
C VAL A 86 3.34 0.74 -10.32
N ASN A 87 3.25 0.93 -11.64
CA ASN A 87 3.24 -0.16 -12.62
C ASN A 87 4.54 -0.20 -13.42
N SER A 88 5.34 -1.23 -13.19
CA SER A 88 6.69 -1.32 -13.75
C SER A 88 6.71 -1.69 -15.23
N GLY A 89 5.79 -2.56 -15.64
CA GLY A 89 5.69 -3.05 -17.01
C GLY A 89 5.11 -2.00 -17.97
N THR A 90 4.13 -1.21 -17.51
CA THR A 90 3.56 -0.11 -18.30
C THR A 90 4.32 1.21 -18.12
N ASN A 91 5.26 1.30 -17.17
CA ASN A 91 6.05 2.49 -16.85
C ASN A 91 5.17 3.69 -16.47
N ASP A 92 4.18 3.47 -15.61
CA ASP A 92 3.24 4.51 -15.20
C ASP A 92 2.93 4.49 -13.71
N LEU A 93 2.39 5.62 -13.25
CA LEU A 93 1.69 5.74 -11.99
C LEU A 93 0.18 5.82 -12.26
N GLN A 94 -0.55 4.80 -11.85
CA GLN A 94 -2.01 4.73 -11.99
C GLN A 94 -2.69 5.28 -10.74
N VAL A 95 -3.64 6.19 -10.92
CA VAL A 95 -4.43 6.80 -9.84
C VAL A 95 -5.85 6.27 -9.91
N ILE A 96 -6.30 5.68 -8.81
CA ILE A 96 -7.60 5.04 -8.67
C ILE A 96 -8.41 5.83 -7.65
N ASP A 97 -9.64 6.16 -8.00
CA ASP A 97 -10.64 6.66 -7.05
C ASP A 97 -11.23 5.49 -6.26
N LEU A 98 -11.15 5.55 -4.94
CA LEU A 98 -11.55 4.46 -4.05
C LEU A 98 -13.07 4.36 -3.85
N GLU A 99 -13.81 5.45 -4.09
CA GLU A 99 -15.26 5.51 -3.94
C GLU A 99 -15.94 4.92 -5.18
N ALA A 100 -15.57 5.41 -6.36
CA ALA A 100 -16.03 4.89 -7.65
C ALA A 100 -15.36 3.55 -8.01
N LEU A 101 -14.27 3.19 -7.32
CA LEU A 101 -13.41 2.05 -7.60
C LEU A 101 -13.03 1.98 -9.08
N SER A 102 -12.46 3.08 -9.60
CA SER A 102 -12.13 3.22 -11.02
C SER A 102 -10.84 4.00 -11.22
N THR A 103 -10.15 3.75 -12.33
CA THR A 103 -8.96 4.53 -12.70
C THR A 103 -9.39 5.90 -13.19
N ILE A 104 -8.88 6.95 -12.54
CA ILE A 104 -9.19 8.34 -12.88
C ILE A 104 -8.03 9.05 -13.61
N GLN A 105 -6.81 8.54 -13.47
CA GLN A 105 -5.63 9.10 -14.13
C GLN A 105 -4.54 8.03 -14.29
N THR A 106 -3.76 8.14 -15.35
CA THR A 106 -2.47 7.44 -15.49
C THR A 106 -1.42 8.50 -15.83
N ILE A 107 -0.28 8.44 -15.16
CA ILE A 107 0.84 9.37 -15.32
C ILE A 107 2.01 8.60 -15.92
N ASP A 108 2.41 8.95 -17.15
CA ASP A 108 3.55 8.34 -17.84
C ASP A 108 4.86 8.73 -17.13
N LEU A 109 5.63 7.73 -16.72
CA LEU A 109 6.94 7.90 -16.08
C LEU A 109 8.10 7.74 -17.06
N GLY A 110 7.80 7.46 -18.33
CA GLY A 110 8.78 7.31 -19.40
C GLY A 110 9.07 5.85 -19.73
N SER A 111 9.14 5.53 -21.02
CA SER A 111 9.38 4.18 -21.51
C SER A 111 10.73 3.62 -21.04
N GLY A 112 10.71 2.38 -20.54
CA GLY A 112 11.92 1.66 -20.13
C GLY A 112 12.51 2.10 -18.80
N THR A 113 11.75 2.85 -17.99
CA THR A 113 12.18 3.30 -16.65
C THR A 113 12.02 2.23 -15.58
N ASN A 114 11.05 1.32 -15.76
CA ASN A 114 10.71 0.26 -14.81
C ASN A 114 10.53 0.78 -13.37
N PRO A 115 9.48 1.60 -13.13
CA PRO A 115 9.26 2.22 -11.84
C PRO A 115 8.99 1.18 -10.74
N TYR A 116 9.49 1.44 -9.54
CA TYR A 116 9.51 0.42 -8.48
C TYR A 116 8.69 0.80 -7.24
N ASN A 117 9.13 1.81 -6.50
CA ASN A 117 8.42 2.34 -5.35
C ASN A 117 8.20 3.84 -5.49
N MET A 118 7.26 4.34 -4.71
CA MET A 118 6.97 5.74 -4.55
C MET A 118 6.86 6.11 -3.07
N ASP A 119 7.00 7.39 -2.79
CA ASP A 119 6.51 8.01 -1.57
C ASP A 119 6.02 9.42 -1.89
N PHE A 120 5.19 9.97 -1.01
CA PHE A 120 4.69 11.32 -1.19
C PHE A 120 5.63 12.34 -0.55
N LEU A 121 6.12 13.28 -1.36
CA LEU A 121 6.93 14.39 -0.87
C LEU A 121 6.08 15.43 -0.13
N ASN A 122 4.89 15.72 -0.65
CA ASN A 122 3.88 16.60 -0.05
C ASN A 122 2.51 16.32 -0.68
N ASP A 123 1.49 17.12 -0.37
CA ASP A 123 0.11 16.93 -0.86
C ASP A 123 -0.01 16.86 -2.38
N SER A 124 0.88 17.54 -3.11
CA SER A 124 0.83 17.66 -4.57
C SER A 124 1.92 16.89 -5.30
N LEU A 125 3.02 16.56 -4.62
CA LEU A 125 4.17 15.90 -5.22
C LEU A 125 4.39 14.50 -4.65
N ALA A 126 4.64 13.55 -5.54
CA ALA A 126 5.18 12.24 -5.22
C ALA A 126 6.57 12.06 -5.83
N VAL A 127 7.33 11.11 -5.30
CA VAL A 127 8.62 10.70 -5.82
C VAL A 127 8.51 9.24 -6.20
N VAL A 128 8.98 8.86 -7.38
CA VAL A 128 8.97 7.46 -7.87
C VAL A 128 10.38 7.03 -8.26
N SER A 129 10.85 5.89 -7.78
CA SER A 129 12.13 5.32 -8.23
C SER A 129 12.01 4.72 -9.62
N LEU A 130 13.00 5.01 -10.47
CA LEU A 130 13.09 4.54 -11.85
C LEU A 130 14.31 3.60 -11.96
N LEU A 131 14.06 2.31 -11.72
CA LEU A 131 15.10 1.31 -11.51
C LEU A 131 16.11 1.21 -12.66
N LEU A 132 15.63 1.25 -13.91
CA LEU A 132 16.48 1.02 -15.09
C LEU A 132 17.20 2.28 -15.57
N THR A 133 16.78 3.48 -15.17
CA THR A 133 17.45 4.74 -15.54
C THR A 133 18.34 5.30 -14.44
N ASN A 134 18.36 4.69 -13.25
CA ASN A 134 19.11 5.17 -12.07
C ASN A 134 18.68 6.58 -11.66
N GLU A 135 17.38 6.84 -11.67
CA GLU A 135 16.78 8.13 -11.36
C GLU A 135 15.64 7.97 -10.36
N VAL A 136 15.23 9.09 -9.77
CA VAL A 136 13.88 9.26 -9.23
C VAL A 136 13.15 10.34 -10.02
N ALA A 137 11.85 10.15 -10.25
CA ALA A 137 10.97 11.15 -10.83
C ALA A 137 10.23 11.93 -9.73
N ILE A 138 10.22 13.26 -9.81
CA ILE A 138 9.31 14.12 -9.05
C ILE A 138 8.04 14.29 -9.88
N VAL A 139 6.91 13.83 -9.35
CA VAL A 139 5.63 13.76 -10.05
C VAL A 139 4.62 14.70 -9.40
N ASN A 140 4.07 15.61 -10.19
CA ASN A 140 2.95 16.44 -9.75
C ASN A 140 1.62 15.74 -9.99
N LEU A 141 0.95 15.41 -8.89
CA LEU A 141 -0.29 14.64 -8.86
C LEU A 141 -1.51 15.47 -9.30
N ASN A 142 -1.42 16.81 -9.28
CA ASN A 142 -2.50 17.70 -9.72
C ASN A 142 -2.47 17.93 -11.23
N THR A 143 -1.28 18.10 -11.80
CA THR A 143 -1.09 18.29 -13.24
C THR A 143 -0.92 16.98 -13.98
N ALA A 144 -0.70 15.88 -13.26
CA ALA A 144 -0.44 14.55 -13.79
C ALA A 144 0.81 14.53 -14.70
N GLN A 145 1.89 15.20 -14.28
CA GLN A 145 3.13 15.34 -15.06
C GLN A 145 4.36 15.05 -14.19
N VAL A 146 5.41 14.52 -14.81
CA VAL A 146 6.76 14.50 -14.23
C VAL A 146 7.34 15.92 -14.34
N GLU A 147 7.74 16.49 -13.20
CA GLU A 147 8.36 17.82 -13.14
C GLU A 147 9.87 17.75 -13.35
N ASP A 148 10.52 16.74 -12.76
CA ASP A 148 11.96 16.54 -12.82
C ASP A 148 12.34 15.07 -12.69
N ASN A 149 13.47 14.69 -13.28
CA ASN A 149 14.18 13.45 -12.99
C ASN A 149 15.52 13.76 -12.35
N ILE A 150 15.85 13.09 -11.25
CA ILE A 150 17.06 13.32 -10.47
C ILE A 150 17.89 12.03 -10.47
N SER A 151 19.13 12.10 -10.96
CA SER A 151 20.03 10.95 -10.97
C SER A 151 20.45 10.55 -9.55
N VAL A 152 20.44 9.24 -9.29
CA VAL A 152 20.79 8.62 -8.00
C VAL A 152 21.81 7.49 -8.21
N GLY A 153 21.93 6.56 -7.25
CA GLY A 153 22.80 5.40 -7.38
C GLY A 153 22.19 4.32 -8.28
N SER A 154 22.93 3.23 -8.47
CA SER A 154 22.54 2.13 -9.36
C SER A 154 21.33 1.35 -8.83
N SER A 155 20.34 1.11 -9.69
CA SER A 155 19.13 0.34 -9.42
C SER A 155 18.36 0.83 -8.18
N PRO A 156 17.81 2.05 -8.21
CA PRO A 156 17.00 2.58 -7.12
C PRO A 156 15.70 1.77 -6.97
N GLU A 157 15.38 1.42 -5.73
CA GLU A 157 14.18 0.67 -5.37
C GLU A 157 13.37 1.48 -4.34
N GLY A 158 13.52 1.22 -3.04
CA GLY A 158 12.79 1.92 -1.98
C GLY A 158 13.01 3.44 -1.98
N VAL A 159 11.93 4.18 -1.78
CA VAL A 159 11.92 5.64 -1.64
C VAL A 159 11.22 6.01 -0.33
N LEU A 160 11.79 6.96 0.41
CA LEU A 160 11.18 7.52 1.61
C LEU A 160 11.39 9.04 1.63
N CYS A 161 10.30 9.78 1.65
CA CYS A 161 10.28 11.23 1.78
C CYS A 161 10.13 11.60 3.25
N TYR A 162 11.00 12.47 3.74
CA TYR A 162 10.89 13.02 5.08
C TYR A 162 11.35 14.47 5.12
N GLN A 163 10.44 15.37 5.49
CA GLN A 163 10.66 16.81 5.40
C GLN A 163 11.08 17.19 3.97
N GLN A 164 12.16 17.96 3.80
CA GLN A 164 12.70 18.33 2.48
C GLN A 164 13.82 17.37 2.03
N LYS A 165 13.78 16.11 2.46
CA LYS A 165 14.73 15.08 2.05
C LYS A 165 14.03 13.89 1.42
N ILE A 166 14.69 13.30 0.42
CA ILE A 166 14.30 12.03 -0.18
C ILE A 166 15.45 11.04 0.04
N TYR A 167 15.16 9.94 0.72
CA TYR A 167 16.07 8.82 0.88
C TYR A 167 15.73 7.76 -0.18
N VAL A 168 16.73 7.31 -0.93
CA VAL A 168 16.56 6.33 -2.01
C VAL A 168 17.48 5.16 -1.78
N ALA A 169 16.94 3.96 -1.61
CA ALA A 169 17.68 2.73 -1.52
C ALA A 169 18.18 2.32 -2.90
N ASN A 170 19.49 2.30 -3.10
CA ASN A 170 20.10 1.85 -4.35
C ASN A 170 20.59 0.42 -4.16
N SER A 171 19.87 -0.56 -4.71
CA SER A 171 20.23 -1.97 -4.52
C SER A 171 21.61 -2.30 -5.06
N GLY A 172 22.08 -1.53 -6.05
CA GLY A 172 23.38 -1.72 -6.66
C GLY A 172 23.42 -2.93 -7.60
N PHE A 173 22.26 -3.50 -7.97
CA PHE A 173 22.22 -4.67 -8.83
C PHE A 173 22.83 -4.37 -10.20
N ASN A 174 23.89 -5.11 -10.56
CA ASN A 174 24.64 -4.89 -11.81
C ASN A 174 24.57 -6.09 -12.77
N GLY A 175 23.60 -6.99 -12.56
CA GLY A 175 23.40 -8.20 -13.35
C GLY A 175 24.28 -9.39 -12.92
N SER A 176 25.40 -9.16 -12.23
CA SER A 176 26.30 -10.21 -11.73
C SER A 176 26.39 -10.27 -10.20
N GLY A 177 25.79 -9.30 -9.51
CA GLY A 177 25.82 -9.15 -8.07
C GLY A 177 25.36 -7.76 -7.68
N TYR A 178 25.93 -7.22 -6.61
CA TYR A 178 25.57 -5.93 -6.03
C TYR A 178 26.81 -5.08 -5.83
N ASP A 179 26.77 -3.83 -6.26
CA ASP A 179 27.71 -2.78 -5.86
C ASP A 179 27.60 -2.53 -4.34
N PRO A 180 28.60 -1.90 -3.69
CA PRO A 180 28.50 -1.55 -2.28
C PRO A 180 27.22 -0.75 -1.98
N GLY A 181 26.47 -1.19 -0.97
CA GLY A 181 25.14 -0.66 -0.65
C GLY A 181 25.17 0.81 -0.25
N LYS A 182 24.25 1.59 -0.83
CA LYS A 182 24.16 3.03 -0.59
C LYS A 182 22.71 3.50 -0.57
N LEU A 183 22.42 4.46 0.29
CA LEU A 183 21.29 5.37 0.09
C LEU A 183 21.76 6.61 -0.66
N SER A 184 20.95 7.12 -1.56
CA SER A 184 21.06 8.52 -2.01
C SER A 184 20.18 9.38 -1.12
N VAL A 185 20.67 10.57 -0.76
CA VAL A 185 19.93 11.56 0.02
C VAL A 185 19.81 12.81 -0.82
N ILE A 186 18.59 13.17 -1.20
CA ILE A 186 18.30 14.32 -2.06
C ILE A 186 17.72 15.43 -1.18
N ASP A 187 18.35 16.60 -1.19
CA ASP A 187 17.77 17.82 -0.59
C ASP A 187 16.88 18.52 -1.63
N VAL A 188 15.61 18.69 -1.29
CA VAL A 188 14.59 19.34 -2.11
C VAL A 188 14.06 20.62 -1.47
N SER A 189 14.83 21.24 -0.59
CA SER A 189 14.51 22.55 0.02
C SER A 189 14.49 23.68 -1.01
N ASN A 190 15.25 23.56 -2.09
CA ASN A 190 15.22 24.46 -3.24
C ASN A 190 14.64 23.75 -4.47
N PRO A 191 13.42 24.12 -4.93
CA PRO A 191 12.78 23.47 -6.07
C PRO A 191 13.49 23.71 -7.41
N ASN A 192 14.49 24.60 -7.46
CA ASN A 192 15.24 24.88 -8.70
C ASN A 192 16.64 24.23 -8.71
N SER A 193 17.04 23.55 -7.64
CA SER A 193 18.38 22.99 -7.52
C SER A 193 18.42 21.92 -6.43
N PHE A 194 18.54 20.67 -6.86
CA PHE A 194 18.68 19.53 -5.96
C PHE A 194 20.15 19.23 -5.70
N SER A 195 20.50 18.91 -4.45
CA SER A 195 21.78 18.28 -4.12
C SER A 195 21.56 16.81 -3.82
N VAL A 196 22.51 15.96 -4.20
CA VAL A 196 22.47 14.51 -3.95
C VAL A 196 23.73 14.13 -3.20
N ASP A 197 23.56 13.60 -1.99
CA ASP A 197 24.62 12.98 -1.18
C ASP A 197 24.37 11.47 -1.06
N SER A 198 25.24 10.75 -0.36
CA SER A 198 25.10 9.31 -0.15
C SER A 198 25.48 8.84 1.26
N ILE A 199 24.74 7.85 1.74
CA ILE A 199 25.00 7.14 2.99
C ILE A 199 25.42 5.71 2.64
N SER A 200 26.54 5.25 3.16
CA SER A 200 26.94 3.84 3.03
C SER A 200 26.07 2.95 3.92
N THR A 201 25.61 1.81 3.39
CA THR A 201 24.74 0.85 4.09
C THR A 201 25.25 -0.58 3.90
N GLY A 202 24.55 -1.54 4.50
CA GLY A 202 24.62 -2.96 4.17
C GLY A 202 24.32 -3.21 2.70
N LEU A 203 24.79 -4.36 2.21
CA LEU A 203 24.68 -4.70 0.79
C LEU A 203 23.21 -4.88 0.37
N ASN A 204 22.88 -4.40 -0.82
CA ASN A 204 21.56 -4.52 -1.42
C ASN A 204 20.43 -3.91 -0.54
N PRO A 205 20.43 -2.59 -0.27
CA PRO A 205 19.31 -1.93 0.36
C PRO A 205 18.11 -1.91 -0.61
N GLN A 206 16.95 -2.35 -0.14
CA GLN A 206 15.77 -2.59 -0.98
C GLN A 206 14.59 -1.69 -0.60
N HIS A 207 14.28 -1.58 0.70
CA HIS A 207 13.11 -0.84 1.18
C HIS A 207 13.43 -0.04 2.44
N LEU A 208 12.64 1.00 2.68
CA LEU A 208 12.84 2.00 3.72
C LEU A 208 11.54 2.20 4.50
N ALA A 209 11.64 2.40 5.81
CA ALA A 209 10.53 2.85 6.65
C ALA A 209 11.04 3.85 7.69
N MET A 210 10.15 4.61 8.32
CA MET A 210 10.50 5.56 9.37
C MET A 210 9.93 5.07 10.71
N ASP A 211 10.71 5.19 11.79
CA ASP A 211 10.21 4.99 13.16
C ASP A 211 9.66 6.29 13.78
N SER A 212 9.04 6.19 14.96
CA SER A 212 8.48 7.35 15.67
C SER A 212 9.53 8.38 16.13
N GLN A 213 10.80 7.99 16.14
CA GLN A 213 11.94 8.82 16.50
C GLN A 213 12.66 9.41 15.29
N GLN A 214 12.06 9.34 14.09
CA GLN A 214 12.59 9.92 12.85
C GLN A 214 13.89 9.24 12.39
N LYS A 215 14.05 7.96 12.71
CA LYS A 215 15.13 7.13 12.18
C LYS A 215 14.64 6.36 10.97
N VAL A 216 15.42 6.41 9.91
CA VAL A 216 15.17 5.64 8.68
C VAL A 216 15.69 4.22 8.91
N ILE A 217 14.78 3.26 8.79
CA ILE A 217 15.04 1.83 8.90
C ILE A 217 15.21 1.28 7.49
N VAL A 218 16.37 0.70 7.20
CA VAL A 218 16.76 0.22 5.87
C VAL A 218 16.80 -1.31 5.88
N ALA A 219 16.00 -1.94 5.02
CA ALA A 219 16.09 -3.37 4.77
C ALA A 219 17.21 -3.65 3.75
N CYS A 220 18.32 -4.24 4.20
CA CYS A 220 19.42 -4.69 3.34
C CYS A 220 19.35 -6.21 3.15
N SER A 221 19.20 -6.70 1.93
CA SER A 221 19.05 -8.15 1.68
C SER A 221 20.33 -8.96 1.78
N GLY A 222 21.50 -8.30 1.67
CA GLY A 222 22.76 -9.00 1.45
C GLY A 222 22.94 -9.41 -0.02
N ASN A 223 23.48 -10.60 -0.28
CA ASN A 223 23.71 -11.08 -1.66
C ASN A 223 23.09 -12.44 -1.98
N PHE A 224 22.15 -12.92 -1.15
CA PHE A 224 21.52 -14.24 -1.30
C PHE A 224 22.50 -15.42 -1.30
N SER A 225 23.72 -15.21 -0.81
CA SER A 225 24.78 -16.19 -0.76
C SER A 225 25.52 -16.08 0.58
N ASN A 226 26.75 -15.57 0.60
CA ASN A 226 27.59 -15.50 1.80
C ASN A 226 27.45 -14.20 2.61
N VAL A 227 26.69 -13.21 2.13
CA VAL A 227 26.34 -11.98 2.87
C VAL A 227 24.86 -12.05 3.18
N SER A 228 24.54 -12.21 4.47
CA SER A 228 23.16 -12.24 4.96
C SER A 228 22.54 -10.84 5.04
N GLY A 229 21.22 -10.77 5.18
CA GLY A 229 20.51 -9.53 5.37
C GLY A 229 20.70 -8.90 6.75
N GLN A 230 20.56 -7.58 6.79
CA GLN A 230 20.66 -6.75 7.99
C GLN A 230 19.71 -5.55 7.92
N ILE A 231 19.39 -4.99 9.07
CA ILE A 231 18.73 -3.69 9.19
C ILE A 231 19.81 -2.64 9.43
N ASP A 232 19.83 -1.58 8.64
CA ASP A 232 20.56 -0.37 9.02
C ASP A 232 19.60 0.68 9.55
N ILE A 233 19.99 1.34 10.64
CA ILE A 233 19.26 2.44 11.26
C ILE A 233 20.04 3.72 10.97
N VAL A 234 19.41 4.63 10.23
CA VAL A 234 19.96 5.93 9.86
C VAL A 234 19.31 7.02 10.70
N ASP A 235 20.12 7.88 11.30
CA ASP A 235 19.64 9.10 11.95
C ASP A 235 19.52 10.22 10.91
N ALA A 236 18.28 10.64 10.60
CA ALA A 236 17.98 11.63 9.58
C ALA A 236 18.51 13.05 9.90
N SER A 237 18.88 13.32 11.15
CA SER A 237 19.44 14.62 11.56
C SER A 237 20.90 14.80 11.16
N VAL A 238 21.62 13.68 11.00
CA VAL A 238 23.06 13.65 10.65
C VAL A 238 23.36 12.85 9.39
N ASP A 239 22.34 12.28 8.75
CA ASP A 239 22.42 11.46 7.53
C ASP A 239 23.52 10.39 7.61
N SER A 240 23.48 9.58 8.68
CA SER A 240 24.45 8.50 8.86
C SER A 240 23.83 7.27 9.51
N VAL A 241 24.34 6.10 9.14
CA VAL A 241 24.01 4.83 9.83
C VAL A 241 24.58 4.89 11.24
N ILE A 242 23.70 4.80 12.24
CA ILE A 242 24.05 4.78 13.66
C ILE A 242 24.10 3.36 14.22
N GLN A 243 23.46 2.41 13.54
CA GLN A 243 23.41 1.02 13.98
C GLN A 243 23.13 0.08 12.80
N SER A 244 23.81 -1.07 12.78
CA SER A 244 23.53 -2.18 11.87
C SER A 244 23.18 -3.42 12.68
N ILE A 245 22.07 -4.08 12.36
CA ILE A 245 21.53 -5.22 13.09
C ILE A 245 21.44 -6.42 12.15
N PRO A 246 22.27 -7.46 12.35
CA PRO A 246 22.20 -8.67 11.54
C PRO A 246 20.86 -9.40 11.74
N VAL A 247 20.15 -9.65 10.64
CA VAL A 247 18.93 -10.47 10.64
C VAL A 247 19.26 -11.94 10.34
N ASN A 248 20.39 -12.18 9.67
CA ASN A 248 20.94 -13.50 9.32
C ASN A 248 20.10 -14.31 8.31
N ILE A 249 19.14 -13.66 7.66
CA ILE A 249 18.44 -14.15 6.47
C ILE A 249 18.19 -12.97 5.52
N PRO A 250 18.00 -13.20 4.21
CA PRO A 250 17.60 -12.13 3.30
C PRO A 250 16.23 -11.55 3.65
N ILE A 251 16.15 -10.22 3.65
CA ILE A 251 14.93 -9.44 3.86
C ILE A 251 14.72 -8.49 2.68
N THR A 252 13.48 -8.21 2.30
CA THR A 252 13.13 -7.43 1.10
C THR A 252 12.43 -6.13 1.44
N THR A 253 11.42 -6.21 2.31
CA THR A 253 10.59 -5.09 2.71
C THR A 253 10.80 -4.79 4.19
N VAL A 254 10.56 -3.55 4.59
CA VAL A 254 10.36 -3.16 5.98
C VAL A 254 9.11 -2.30 6.09
N ALA A 255 8.29 -2.57 7.09
CA ALA A 255 7.23 -1.69 7.54
C ALA A 255 7.31 -1.52 9.05
N VAL A 256 7.11 -0.31 9.55
CA VAL A 256 7.17 0.00 10.98
C VAL A 256 5.77 0.39 11.43
N ASN A 257 5.28 -0.25 12.50
CA ASN A 257 3.97 0.08 13.07
C ASN A 257 4.09 1.22 14.10
N THR A 258 2.96 1.66 14.65
CA THR A 258 2.91 2.78 15.61
C THR A 258 3.57 2.47 16.98
N LEU A 259 4.00 1.23 17.19
CA LEU A 259 4.69 0.76 18.40
C LEU A 259 6.20 0.60 18.17
N ASP A 260 6.73 1.12 17.06
CA ASP A 260 8.14 0.98 16.64
C ASP A 260 8.59 -0.49 16.52
N LYS A 261 7.70 -1.36 16.07
CA LYS A 261 8.08 -2.71 15.64
C LYS A 261 8.28 -2.71 14.13
N ALA A 262 9.50 -3.05 13.71
CA ALA A 262 9.84 -3.27 12.32
C ALA A 262 9.47 -4.70 11.93
N TYR A 263 8.54 -4.84 10.99
CA TYR A 263 8.18 -6.09 10.34
C TYR A 263 8.94 -6.16 9.02
N LEU A 264 9.73 -7.21 8.84
CA LEU A 264 10.58 -7.39 7.67
C LEU A 264 10.11 -8.61 6.89
N GLY A 265 9.69 -8.40 5.65
CA GLY A 265 9.34 -9.50 4.77
C GLY A 265 10.60 -10.18 4.24
N THR A 266 10.47 -11.48 4.01
CA THR A 266 11.51 -12.33 3.44
C THR A 266 11.04 -12.82 2.07
N PHE A 267 11.88 -13.49 1.27
CA PHE A 267 11.40 -14.16 0.06
C PHE A 267 10.63 -15.44 0.40
N GLY A 268 9.39 -15.31 0.85
CA GLY A 268 8.47 -16.43 1.10
C GLY A 268 8.77 -17.29 2.34
N SER A 269 9.77 -16.92 3.15
CA SER A 269 10.10 -17.68 4.38
C SER A 269 9.26 -17.25 5.60
N GLY A 270 8.59 -16.10 5.51
CA GLY A 270 7.81 -15.50 6.59
C GLY A 270 8.19 -14.05 6.88
N ILE A 271 7.80 -13.55 8.05
CA ILE A 271 8.10 -12.19 8.53
C ILE A 271 8.99 -12.24 9.78
N VAL A 272 10.05 -11.44 9.79
CA VAL A 272 10.86 -11.12 10.97
C VAL A 272 10.23 -9.92 11.68
N VAL A 273 10.24 -9.91 13.01
CA VAL A 273 9.76 -8.78 13.82
C VAL A 273 10.85 -8.34 14.78
N TYR A 274 11.29 -7.10 14.63
CA TYR A 274 12.28 -6.45 15.48
C TYR A 274 11.66 -5.28 16.23
N ASN A 275 11.78 -5.28 17.56
CA ASN A 275 11.33 -4.19 18.40
C ASN A 275 12.44 -3.13 18.49
N LEU A 276 12.24 -1.99 17.83
CA LEU A 276 13.27 -0.94 17.71
C LEU A 276 13.56 -0.26 19.05
N GLN A 277 12.57 -0.17 19.94
CA GLN A 277 12.73 0.44 21.26
C GLN A 277 13.52 -0.48 22.22
N GLN A 278 13.21 -1.77 22.22
CA GLN A 278 13.86 -2.76 23.08
C GLN A 278 15.18 -3.27 22.50
N GLY A 279 15.39 -3.12 21.19
CA GLY A 279 16.57 -3.60 20.49
C GLY A 279 16.61 -5.13 20.35
N THR A 280 15.44 -5.80 20.33
CA THR A 280 15.33 -7.26 20.38
C THR A 280 14.41 -7.83 19.30
N PHE A 281 14.72 -9.02 18.80
CA PHE A 281 13.82 -9.77 17.93
C PHE A 281 12.68 -10.40 18.73
N GLU A 282 11.44 -10.06 18.38
CA GLU A 282 10.25 -10.79 18.84
C GLU A 282 10.04 -12.04 17.98
N ARG A 283 10.45 -11.96 16.70
CA ARG A 283 10.47 -13.06 15.72
C ARG A 283 11.74 -12.90 14.88
N GLY A 284 12.64 -13.87 14.94
CA GLY A 284 13.90 -13.88 14.20
C GLY A 284 13.97 -15.02 13.20
N ALA A 285 15.14 -15.23 12.60
CA ALA A 285 15.38 -16.22 11.54
C ALA A 285 14.94 -17.67 11.88
N ASN A 286 14.89 -18.03 13.17
CA ASN A 286 14.55 -19.38 13.62
C ASN A 286 13.09 -19.54 14.07
N ASN A 287 12.31 -18.47 14.08
CA ASN A 287 10.93 -18.45 14.56
C ASN A 287 10.11 -17.35 13.86
N LEU A 288 10.13 -17.34 12.53
CA LEU A 288 9.42 -16.38 11.70
C LEU A 288 7.90 -16.46 11.90
N LEU A 289 7.21 -15.35 11.67
CA LEU A 289 5.77 -15.41 11.43
C LEU A 289 5.50 -16.07 10.07
N PRO A 290 4.52 -16.99 9.97
CA PRO A 290 4.15 -17.60 8.70
C PRO A 290 3.46 -16.60 7.76
N ALA A 291 3.47 -16.90 6.46
CA ALA A 291 3.12 -16.01 5.35
C ALA A 291 4.16 -14.88 5.19
N GLY A 292 4.81 -14.83 4.04
CA GLY A 292 6.06 -14.07 3.86
C GLY A 292 6.17 -13.37 2.53
N GLY A 293 5.07 -12.85 1.98
CA GLY A 293 5.11 -11.95 0.85
C GLY A 293 5.65 -10.56 1.24
N PRO A 294 6.02 -9.73 0.25
CA PRO A 294 6.64 -8.43 0.48
C PRO A 294 5.65 -7.32 0.90
N GLY A 295 4.34 -7.57 0.86
CA GLY A 295 3.33 -6.60 1.25
C GLY A 295 3.07 -6.65 2.76
N ILE A 296 3.30 -5.55 3.45
CA ILE A 296 3.03 -5.41 4.89
C ILE A 296 2.29 -4.10 5.12
N ALA A 297 1.14 -4.17 5.79
CA ALA A 297 0.41 -2.99 6.25
C ALA A 297 -0.17 -3.23 7.66
N PHE A 298 -0.58 -2.15 8.32
CA PHE A 298 -1.17 -2.21 9.65
C PHE A 298 -2.51 -1.48 9.68
N ASP A 299 -3.43 -1.96 10.51
CA ASP A 299 -4.60 -1.18 10.89
C ASP A 299 -4.34 -0.31 12.13
N ALA A 300 -5.29 0.53 12.52
CA ALA A 300 -5.22 1.41 13.68
C ALA A 300 -5.12 0.65 15.02
N GLN A 301 -5.31 -0.67 15.04
CA GLN A 301 -5.09 -1.51 16.22
C GLN A 301 -3.72 -2.20 16.21
N ASN A 302 -2.87 -1.90 15.21
CA ASN A 302 -1.59 -2.55 14.93
C ASN A 302 -1.70 -4.05 14.61
N ASN A 303 -2.86 -4.51 14.12
CA ASN A 303 -2.89 -5.82 13.46
C ASN A 303 -2.11 -5.70 12.15
N ALA A 304 -1.26 -6.69 11.89
CA ALA A 304 -0.39 -6.72 10.74
C ALA A 304 -1.00 -7.58 9.64
N TYR A 305 -1.03 -7.05 8.42
CA TYR A 305 -1.55 -7.69 7.23
C TYR A 305 -0.37 -8.04 6.33
N PHE A 306 -0.19 -9.33 6.05
CA PHE A 306 0.90 -9.82 5.21
C PHE A 306 0.33 -10.40 3.93
N THR A 307 0.84 -9.99 2.78
CA THR A 307 0.59 -10.74 1.55
C THR A 307 1.34 -12.06 1.61
N ASP A 308 0.80 -13.10 0.97
CA ASP A 308 1.50 -14.34 0.67
C ASP A 308 1.45 -14.55 -0.83
N PHE A 309 2.56 -14.22 -1.49
CA PHE A 309 2.67 -14.23 -2.94
C PHE A 309 2.40 -15.63 -3.53
N ALA A 310 2.82 -16.70 -2.86
CA ALA A 310 2.72 -18.05 -3.41
C ALA A 310 1.36 -18.72 -3.12
N ALA A 311 0.66 -18.25 -2.09
CA ALA A 311 -0.62 -18.79 -1.65
C ALA A 311 -1.82 -17.94 -2.09
N ASP A 312 -1.60 -16.89 -2.90
CA ASP A 312 -2.62 -15.95 -3.37
C ASP A 312 -3.53 -15.46 -2.24
N SER A 313 -2.90 -15.07 -1.12
CA SER A 313 -3.63 -14.75 0.09
C SER A 313 -3.06 -13.59 0.88
N VAL A 314 -3.89 -13.06 1.78
CA VAL A 314 -3.49 -12.10 2.82
C VAL A 314 -3.76 -12.73 4.18
N HIS A 315 -2.81 -12.60 5.10
CA HIS A 315 -2.89 -13.11 6.47
C HIS A 315 -2.85 -11.97 7.47
N ILE A 316 -3.75 -11.99 8.44
CA ILE A 316 -3.81 -11.00 9.52
C ILE A 316 -3.27 -11.62 10.80
N TYR A 317 -2.38 -10.90 11.46
CA TYR A 317 -1.86 -11.23 12.78
C TYR A 317 -2.13 -10.10 13.76
N SER A 318 -2.43 -10.44 15.00
CA SER A 318 -2.54 -9.45 16.08
C SER A 318 -1.17 -8.86 16.42
N GLU A 319 -1.17 -7.78 17.21
CA GLU A 319 0.05 -7.20 17.79
C GLU A 319 0.90 -8.20 18.58
N GLN A 320 0.27 -9.22 19.18
CA GLN A 320 0.93 -10.33 19.88
C GLN A 320 1.21 -11.54 18.98
N HIS A 321 1.20 -11.32 17.67
CA HIS A 321 1.58 -12.29 16.64
C HIS A 321 0.69 -13.53 16.59
N GLN A 322 -0.58 -13.41 16.99
CA GLN A 322 -1.57 -14.47 16.84
C GLN A 322 -2.24 -14.34 15.48
N HIS A 323 -2.31 -15.43 14.71
CA HIS A 323 -3.06 -15.45 13.46
C HIS A 323 -4.55 -15.20 13.78
N LEU A 324 -5.14 -14.24 13.08
CA LEU A 324 -6.53 -13.84 13.26
C LEU A 324 -7.41 -14.38 12.12
N GLN A 325 -6.96 -14.17 10.88
CA GLN A 325 -7.78 -14.42 9.70
C GLN A 325 -6.90 -14.50 8.45
N SER A 326 -7.41 -15.17 7.41
CA SER A 326 -6.83 -15.13 6.06
C SER A 326 -7.91 -14.91 5.00
N TYR A 327 -7.50 -14.31 3.89
CA TYR A 327 -8.32 -14.06 2.71
C TYR A 327 -7.61 -14.57 1.46
N LEU A 328 -8.36 -15.21 0.56
CA LEU A 328 -7.86 -15.46 -0.80
C LEU A 328 -8.07 -14.21 -1.64
N VAL A 329 -7.04 -13.79 -2.37
CA VAL A 329 -7.01 -12.61 -3.22
C VAL A 329 -6.61 -13.01 -4.65
N GLY A 330 -6.27 -12.05 -5.51
CA GLY A 330 -5.75 -12.34 -6.84
C GLY A 330 -4.35 -12.94 -6.83
N ASP A 331 -3.88 -13.33 -8.02
CA ASP A 331 -2.63 -14.07 -8.22
C ASP A 331 -1.37 -13.21 -7.94
N GLY A 332 -0.51 -13.71 -7.06
CA GLY A 332 0.75 -13.06 -6.69
C GLY A 332 0.58 -11.73 -5.96
N PRO A 333 -0.09 -11.68 -4.79
CA PRO A 333 -0.28 -10.45 -4.03
C PRO A 333 1.07 -9.90 -3.54
N LEU A 334 1.40 -8.67 -3.94
CA LEU A 334 2.73 -8.11 -3.75
C LEU A 334 2.75 -6.93 -2.76
N SER A 335 1.76 -6.04 -2.83
CA SER A 335 1.67 -4.87 -1.95
C SER A 335 0.23 -4.69 -1.48
N ILE A 336 0.08 -4.12 -0.30
CA ILE A 336 -1.19 -3.97 0.40
C ILE A 336 -1.23 -2.61 1.10
N ALA A 337 -2.40 -1.97 1.09
CA ALA A 337 -2.67 -0.78 1.88
C ALA A 337 -4.04 -0.85 2.55
N ILE A 338 -4.15 -0.29 3.75
CA ILE A 338 -5.38 -0.29 4.55
C ILE A 338 -6.00 1.11 4.54
N TYR A 339 -7.30 1.17 4.27
CA TYR A 339 -8.12 2.37 4.36
C TYR A 339 -9.07 2.25 5.55
N GLU A 340 -9.11 3.27 6.42
CA GLU A 340 -9.94 3.32 7.63
C GLU A 340 -10.61 4.68 7.83
#